data_AF-A0A4V2RGL3-F1
#
_entry.id   AF-A0A4V2RGL3-F1
#
_cell.length_a   1.000
_cell.length_b   1.000
_cell.length_c   1.000
_cell.angle_alpha   90.00
_cell.angle_beta   90.00
_cell.angle_gamma   90.00
#
_symmetry.space_group_name_H-M   'P 1'
#
loop_
_entity.id
_entity.type
_entity.pdbx_description
1 polymer ?
#
loop_
_entity_poly.entity_id
_entity_poly.type
_entity_poly.pdbx_seq_one_letter_code
_entity_poly.pdbx_strand_id
1 'polypeptide(L)'
;MDTDQSMVAGASWAPRDVLSGAYDGSRGDGVSLVRLELSGIAGDAARLRELVVAVQLLRCKGCMVEYELDLFGGSPRFATVRENVALLRAIVVDGTTAARFTVNPLVGDCSPWVASYREQVAPAVQPWLSRLSAPLAEAWLEVMMGERMLLGMTGVAAHRIALQRLTLRSNTELLNLVSDSAREFELSGDTRLLDDELVSPRVGALIESLLALRNRFQPDRLLTG
;
A
#
# COMPACT_ATOMS: atom_id res chain seq x y z
N MET A 1 -11.57 24.89 5.08
CA MET A 1 -12.61 23.87 4.87
C MET A 1 -12.06 22.58 5.44
N ASP A 2 -12.33 22.36 6.72
CA ASP A 2 -11.99 21.13 7.41
C ASP A 2 -12.85 20.00 6.85
N THR A 3 -12.19 19.02 6.25
CA THR A 3 -12.85 17.76 5.90
C THR A 3 -12.59 16.82 7.06
N ASP A 4 -13.63 16.69 7.87
CA ASP A 4 -13.74 15.85 9.06
C ASP A 4 -13.35 14.40 8.73
N GLN A 5 -12.14 14.00 9.14
CA GLN A 5 -11.66 12.63 9.11
C GLN A 5 -12.31 11.83 10.24
N SER A 6 -13.60 11.51 10.11
CA SER A 6 -14.21 10.46 10.91
C SER A 6 -14.04 9.12 10.20
N MET A 7 -12.79 8.65 10.07
CA MET A 7 -12.51 7.24 9.89
C MET A 7 -12.75 6.58 11.25
N VAL A 8 -13.79 5.75 11.33
CA VAL A 8 -14.05 4.87 12.47
C VAL A 8 -12.73 4.21 12.88
N ALA A 9 -12.28 4.45 14.12
CA ALA A 9 -11.09 3.84 14.68
C ALA A 9 -11.24 2.31 14.66
N GLY A 10 -10.76 1.67 13.59
CA GLY A 10 -10.65 0.22 13.51
C GLY A 10 -9.60 -0.23 14.50
N ALA A 11 -9.90 -1.27 15.28
CA ALA A 11 -8.91 -1.91 16.13
C ALA A 11 -7.70 -2.32 15.26
N SER A 12 -6.49 -1.96 15.68
CA SER A 12 -5.25 -2.45 15.09
C SER A 12 -4.98 -3.85 15.64
N TRP A 13 -4.65 -4.79 14.76
CA TRP A 13 -4.44 -6.19 15.11
C TRP A 13 -2.99 -6.59 14.90
N ALA A 14 -2.41 -7.29 15.88
CA ALA A 14 -1.15 -7.98 15.65
C ALA A 14 -1.41 -9.22 14.78
N PRO A 15 -0.49 -9.61 13.88
CA PRO A 15 -0.67 -10.78 13.03
C PRO A 15 -1.00 -12.06 13.81
N ARG A 16 -0.36 -12.27 14.96
CA ARG A 16 -0.63 -13.41 15.86
C ARG A 16 -2.08 -13.49 16.35
N ASP A 17 -2.75 -12.36 16.53
CA ASP A 17 -4.13 -12.31 17.05
C ASP A 17 -5.13 -12.66 15.94
N VAL A 18 -4.80 -12.32 14.69
CA VAL A 18 -5.56 -12.77 13.51
C VAL A 18 -5.43 -14.28 13.35
N LEU A 19 -4.24 -14.84 13.53
CA LEU A 19 -3.95 -16.26 13.38
C LEU A 19 -4.54 -17.12 14.52
N SER A 20 -4.61 -16.60 15.74
CA SER A 20 -5.22 -17.30 16.88
C SER A 20 -6.74 -17.38 16.80
N GLY A 21 -7.35 -16.73 15.80
CA GLY A 21 -8.80 -16.68 15.64
C GLY A 21 -9.50 -15.67 16.55
N ALA A 22 -8.74 -14.80 17.24
CA ALA A 22 -9.32 -13.70 18.01
C ALA A 22 -10.08 -12.70 17.12
N TYR A 23 -9.75 -12.67 15.82
CA TYR A 23 -10.52 -12.00 14.80
C TYR A 23 -11.68 -12.89 14.29
N ASP A 24 -12.89 -12.67 14.80
CA ASP A 24 -14.10 -13.42 14.42
C ASP A 24 -14.59 -13.11 12.99
N GLY A 25 -14.18 -11.96 12.42
CA GLY A 25 -14.58 -11.51 11.08
C GLY A 25 -16.09 -11.37 10.88
N SER A 26 -16.89 -11.48 11.95
CA SER A 26 -18.35 -11.51 11.88
C SER A 26 -18.93 -10.16 12.24
N ARG A 27 -18.71 -9.16 11.38
CA ARG A 27 -19.65 -8.05 11.26
C ARG A 27 -20.38 -8.21 9.94
N GLY A 28 -21.69 -8.50 10.04
CA GLY A 28 -22.55 -8.95 8.94
C GLY A 28 -22.43 -8.12 7.67
N ASP A 29 -22.57 -8.80 6.52
CA ASP A 29 -22.74 -8.33 5.13
C ASP A 29 -21.85 -7.19 4.58
N GLY A 30 -21.00 -6.56 5.40
CA GLY A 30 -20.20 -5.39 5.04
C GLY A 30 -18.71 -5.70 4.86
N VAL A 31 -18.05 -4.98 3.93
CA VAL A 31 -16.59 -5.04 3.75
C VAL A 31 -15.91 -4.67 5.06
N SER A 32 -15.14 -5.60 5.63
CA SER A 32 -14.40 -5.37 6.86
C SER A 32 -13.02 -4.85 6.53
N LEU A 33 -12.70 -3.65 7.01
CA LEU A 33 -11.37 -3.08 6.99
C LEU A 33 -10.62 -3.53 8.26
N VAL A 34 -9.47 -4.16 8.07
CA VAL A 34 -8.61 -4.63 9.16
C VAL A 34 -7.27 -3.94 9.06
N ARG A 35 -6.90 -3.22 10.13
CA ARG A 35 -5.60 -2.59 10.26
C ARG A 35 -4.63 -3.55 10.95
N LEU A 36 -3.48 -3.79 10.32
CA LEU A 36 -2.41 -4.61 10.86
C LEU A 36 -1.29 -3.75 11.44
N GLU A 37 -0.79 -4.15 12.61
CA GLU A 37 0.41 -3.60 13.20
C GLU A 37 1.66 -4.22 12.57
N LEU A 38 2.58 -3.37 12.09
CA LEU A 38 3.84 -3.80 11.46
C LEU A 38 5.08 -3.60 12.34
N SER A 39 4.91 -3.06 13.55
CA SER A 39 5.98 -2.74 14.49
C SER A 39 6.87 -3.96 14.79
N GLY A 40 8.18 -3.81 14.56
CA GLY A 40 9.16 -4.83 14.93
C GLY A 40 9.04 -6.15 14.14
N ILE A 41 8.48 -6.12 12.93
CA ILE A 41 8.46 -7.25 11.98
C ILE A 41 9.65 -7.18 11.01
N ALA A 42 10.06 -5.97 10.64
CA ALA A 42 11.19 -5.76 9.73
C ALA A 42 12.46 -6.46 10.26
N GLY A 43 13.12 -7.24 9.40
CA GLY A 43 14.31 -8.03 9.74
C GLY A 43 14.03 -9.38 10.44
N ASP A 44 12.80 -9.65 10.90
CA ASP A 44 12.44 -10.92 11.54
C ASP A 44 11.68 -11.84 10.55
N ALA A 45 12.36 -12.87 10.04
CA ALA A 45 11.79 -13.79 9.07
C ALA A 45 10.63 -14.64 9.61
N ALA A 46 10.56 -14.91 10.92
CA ALA A 46 9.46 -15.66 11.51
C ALA A 46 8.21 -14.80 11.59
N ARG A 47 8.34 -13.58 12.13
CA ARG A 47 7.24 -12.60 12.18
C ARG A 47 6.76 -12.20 10.79
N LEU A 48 7.65 -12.09 9.82
CA LEU A 48 7.29 -11.83 8.43
C LEU A 48 6.39 -12.93 7.85
N ARG A 49 6.72 -14.20 8.12
CA ARG A 49 5.87 -15.32 7.70
C ARG A 49 4.50 -15.27 8.36
N GLU A 50 4.44 -15.02 9.67
CA GLU A 50 3.18 -14.85 10.40
C GLU A 50 2.32 -13.75 9.78
N LEU A 51 2.91 -12.60 9.47
CA LEU A 51 2.23 -11.49 8.81
C LEU A 51 1.67 -11.89 7.45
N VAL A 52 2.47 -12.53 6.59
CA VAL A 52 2.01 -12.95 5.25
C VAL A 52 0.81 -13.90 5.36
N VAL A 53 0.85 -14.86 6.29
CA VAL A 53 -0.27 -15.79 6.51
C VAL A 53 -1.50 -15.05 7.04
N ALA A 54 -1.33 -14.11 7.98
CA ALA A 54 -2.43 -13.31 8.51
C ALA A 54 -3.10 -12.47 7.41
N VAL A 55 -2.31 -11.82 6.56
CA VAL A 55 -2.78 -11.04 5.40
C VAL A 55 -3.57 -11.93 4.43
N GLN A 56 -3.05 -13.11 4.10
CA GLN A 56 -3.73 -14.06 3.23
C GLN A 56 -5.06 -14.54 3.83
N LEU A 57 -5.08 -14.86 5.13
CA LEU A 57 -6.30 -15.27 5.83
C LEU A 57 -7.37 -14.18 5.80
N LEU A 58 -7.00 -12.93 6.06
CA LEU A 58 -7.91 -11.77 5.99
C LEU A 58 -8.48 -11.60 4.58
N ARG A 59 -7.62 -11.70 3.54
CA ARG A 59 -8.04 -11.63 2.14
C ARG A 59 -8.99 -12.77 1.76
N CYS A 60 -8.73 -14.00 2.23
CA CYS A 60 -9.64 -15.14 2.03
C CYS A 60 -11.02 -14.92 2.69
N LYS A 61 -11.07 -14.20 3.81
CA LYS A 61 -12.33 -13.77 4.45
C LYS A 61 -12.97 -12.54 3.75
N GLY A 62 -12.38 -12.05 2.68
CA GLY A 62 -12.83 -10.86 1.95
C GLY A 62 -12.64 -9.55 2.73
N CYS A 63 -11.68 -9.51 3.65
CA CYS A 63 -11.33 -8.30 4.39
C CYS A 63 -10.34 -7.46 3.58
N MET A 64 -10.50 -6.14 3.65
CA MET A 64 -9.49 -5.21 3.18
C MET A 64 -8.42 -5.07 4.26
N VAL A 65 -7.16 -5.17 3.86
CA VAL A 65 -6.03 -5.02 4.79
C VAL A 65 -5.44 -3.64 4.64
N GLU A 66 -5.45 -2.89 5.74
CA GLU A 66 -4.68 -1.67 5.92
C GLU A 66 -3.51 -1.94 6.85
N TYR A 67 -2.47 -1.12 6.73
CA TYR A 67 -1.32 -1.15 7.61
C TYR A 67 -0.70 0.23 7.67
N GLU A 68 -0.01 0.51 8.77
CA GLU A 68 0.79 1.71 8.94
C GLU A 68 2.25 1.28 9.06
N LEU A 69 3.08 1.86 8.20
CA LEU A 69 4.52 1.64 8.19
C LEU A 69 5.20 2.98 8.02
N ASP A 70 6.07 3.33 8.96
CA ASP A 70 7.06 4.36 8.73
C ASP A 70 8.26 3.73 8.03
N LEU A 71 8.58 4.21 6.83
CA LEU A 71 9.71 3.71 6.04
C LEU A 71 11.03 3.82 6.80
N PHE A 72 11.16 4.81 7.67
CA PHE A 72 12.35 5.05 8.50
C PHE A 72 12.15 4.66 9.97
N GLY A 73 11.03 4.04 10.31
CA GLY A 73 10.72 3.61 11.67
C GLY A 73 11.69 2.53 12.17
N GLY A 74 12.04 2.58 13.46
CA GLY A 74 13.01 1.69 14.08
C GLY A 74 14.37 2.36 14.28
N SER A 75 15.47 1.67 13.95
CA SER A 75 16.81 2.25 14.00
C SER A 75 17.12 2.97 12.67
N PRO A 76 17.29 4.30 12.63
CA PRO A 76 17.37 5.05 11.37
C PRO A 76 18.68 4.80 10.61
N ARG A 77 18.70 3.71 9.82
CA ARG A 77 19.80 3.25 8.97
C ARG A 77 19.25 2.82 7.61
N PHE A 78 20.09 2.84 6.57
CA PHE A 78 19.71 2.32 5.24
C PHE A 78 19.33 0.83 5.28
N ALA A 79 19.93 0.05 6.19
CA ALA A 79 19.53 -1.33 6.43
C ALA A 79 18.04 -1.44 6.82
N THR A 80 17.57 -0.56 7.70
CA THR A 80 16.16 -0.53 8.13
C THR A 80 15.23 -0.11 7.01
N VAL A 81 15.62 0.85 6.16
CA VAL A 81 14.87 1.19 4.94
C VAL A 81 14.72 -0.05 4.04
N ARG A 82 15.81 -0.81 3.82
CA ARG A 82 15.76 -2.05 3.02
C ARG A 82 14.87 -3.12 3.64
N GLU A 83 14.95 -3.32 4.94
CA GLU A 83 14.11 -4.29 5.67
C GLU A 83 12.62 -3.92 5.57
N ASN A 84 12.31 -2.63 5.74
CA ASN A 84 10.95 -2.09 5.60
C ASN A 84 10.42 -2.21 4.17
N VAL A 85 11.25 -1.96 3.15
CA VAL A 85 10.88 -2.20 1.74
C VAL A 85 10.65 -3.69 1.47
N ALA A 86 11.49 -4.57 2.00
CA ALA A 86 11.32 -6.02 1.84
C ALA A 86 10.03 -6.52 2.51
N LEU A 87 9.72 -6.00 3.70
CA LEU A 87 8.46 -6.24 4.40
C LEU A 87 7.26 -5.82 3.54
N LEU A 88 7.27 -4.59 3.02
CA LEU A 88 6.20 -4.10 2.13
C LEU A 88 6.03 -4.99 0.90
N ARG A 89 7.15 -5.35 0.22
CA ARG A 89 7.10 -6.23 -0.96
C ARG A 89 6.41 -7.54 -0.66
N ALA A 90 6.67 -8.15 0.50
CA ALA A 90 6.04 -9.42 0.87
C ALA A 90 4.53 -9.30 1.07
N ILE A 91 4.05 -8.18 1.61
CA ILE A 91 2.62 -7.93 1.88
C ILE A 91 1.86 -7.66 0.58
N VAL A 92 2.46 -6.92 -0.34
CA VAL A 92 1.77 -6.37 -1.53
C VAL A 92 2.04 -7.15 -2.82
N VAL A 93 2.73 -8.29 -2.72
CA VAL A 93 3.21 -9.10 -3.86
C VAL A 93 2.09 -9.60 -4.78
N ASP A 94 0.88 -9.78 -4.26
CA ASP A 94 -0.26 -10.25 -5.05
C ASP A 94 -1.01 -9.14 -5.77
N GLY A 95 -0.66 -7.87 -5.53
CA GLY A 95 -1.32 -6.72 -6.16
C GLY A 95 -2.75 -6.49 -5.70
N THR A 96 -3.22 -7.09 -4.60
CA THR A 96 -4.59 -6.81 -4.07
C THR A 96 -4.61 -5.72 -3.00
N THR A 97 -3.46 -5.10 -2.74
CA THR A 97 -3.32 -4.00 -1.79
C THR A 97 -2.26 -3.04 -2.31
N ALA A 98 -2.56 -1.75 -2.32
CA ALA A 98 -1.58 -0.74 -2.69
C ALA A 98 -0.50 -0.63 -1.61
N ALA A 99 0.76 -0.44 -2.03
CA ALA A 99 1.85 -0.12 -1.13
C ALA A 99 1.62 1.25 -0.52
N ARG A 100 1.59 1.35 0.82
CA ARG A 100 1.45 2.61 1.54
C ARG A 100 2.43 2.65 2.68
N PHE A 101 3.07 3.80 2.88
CA PHE A 101 3.95 4.06 4.01
C PHE A 101 4.02 5.56 4.26
N THR A 102 4.54 5.96 5.41
CA THR A 102 4.86 7.34 5.74
C THR A 102 6.37 7.55 5.70
N VAL A 103 6.76 8.81 5.51
CA VAL A 103 8.16 9.27 5.63
C VAL A 103 8.18 10.34 6.71
N ASN A 104 8.09 9.92 7.98
CA ASN A 104 7.99 10.85 9.09
C ASN A 104 9.36 11.45 9.42
N PRO A 105 9.42 12.60 10.12
CA PRO A 105 10.65 13.08 10.74
C PRO A 105 11.30 12.00 11.60
N LEU A 106 12.62 11.86 11.47
CA LEU A 106 13.40 10.93 12.30
C LEU A 106 13.37 11.42 13.75
N VAL A 107 13.18 10.49 14.69
CA VAL A 107 13.22 10.76 16.12
C VAL A 107 14.51 10.16 16.69
N GLY A 108 15.29 10.97 17.41
CA GLY A 108 16.53 10.54 18.06
C GLY A 108 17.78 10.68 17.18
N ASP A 109 18.88 10.07 17.64
CA ASP A 109 20.18 10.13 16.98
C ASP A 109 20.15 9.36 15.66
N CYS A 110 20.09 10.09 14.55
CA CYS A 110 20.17 9.55 13.20
C CYS A 110 21.41 10.09 12.49
N SER A 111 21.96 9.30 11.56
CA SER A 111 23.04 9.78 10.70
C SER A 111 22.52 10.95 9.85
N PRO A 112 23.26 12.07 9.73
CA PRO A 112 22.93 13.16 8.81
C PRO A 112 22.74 12.66 7.37
N TRP A 113 23.40 11.56 7.00
CA TRP A 113 23.26 10.92 5.69
C TRP A 113 21.86 10.34 5.48
N VAL A 114 21.32 9.64 6.47
CA VAL A 114 19.96 9.06 6.41
C VAL A 114 18.91 10.16 6.46
N ALA A 115 19.14 11.20 7.27
CA ALA A 115 18.27 12.37 7.33
C ALA A 115 18.19 13.10 5.97
N SER A 116 19.33 13.29 5.31
CA SER A 116 19.39 13.90 3.98
C SER A 116 18.68 13.06 2.92
N TYR A 117 18.88 11.73 2.91
CA TYR A 117 18.15 10.85 1.99
C TYR A 117 16.63 10.94 2.21
N ARG A 118 16.18 10.93 3.47
CA ARG A 118 14.77 11.06 3.83
C ARG A 118 14.14 12.32 3.24
N GLU A 119 14.81 13.45 3.37
CA GLU A 119 14.33 14.74 2.85
C GLU A 119 14.16 14.75 1.34
N GLN A 120 14.96 13.95 0.63
CA GLN A 120 14.91 13.86 -0.83
C GLN A 120 13.89 12.81 -1.31
N VAL A 121 13.79 11.66 -0.65
CA VAL A 121 12.83 10.62 -1.05
C VAL A 121 11.40 11.02 -0.74
N ALA A 122 11.16 11.78 0.34
CA ALA A 122 9.81 12.21 0.76
C ALA A 122 9.02 12.91 -0.36
N PRO A 123 9.51 13.99 -1.01
CA PRO A 123 8.79 14.63 -2.11
C PRO A 123 8.69 13.71 -3.35
N ALA A 124 9.71 12.91 -3.63
CA ALA A 124 9.73 12.03 -4.80
C ALA A 124 8.65 10.94 -4.74
N VAL A 125 8.39 10.36 -3.56
CA VAL A 125 7.37 9.30 -3.40
C VAL A 125 5.95 9.85 -3.19
N GLN A 126 5.81 11.12 -2.84
CA GLN A 126 4.52 11.71 -2.47
C GLN A 126 3.45 11.61 -3.57
N PRO A 127 3.76 11.80 -4.87
CA PRO A 127 2.79 11.59 -5.95
C PRO A 127 2.26 10.14 -6.00
N TRP A 128 3.10 9.13 -5.73
CA TRP A 128 2.63 7.73 -5.65
C TRP A 128 1.70 7.52 -4.46
N LEU A 129 2.06 8.04 -3.29
CA LEU A 129 1.26 7.82 -2.07
C LEU A 129 -0.11 8.50 -2.16
N SER A 130 -0.14 9.74 -2.65
CA SER A 130 -1.37 10.55 -2.69
C SER A 130 -2.24 10.30 -3.93
N ARG A 131 -1.65 10.09 -5.12
CA ARG A 131 -2.40 10.04 -6.39
C ARG A 131 -2.55 8.63 -6.97
N LEU A 132 -1.83 7.63 -6.44
CA LEU A 132 -1.97 6.24 -6.87
C LEU A 132 -2.43 5.35 -5.72
N SER A 133 -1.74 5.36 -4.59
CA SER A 133 -1.96 4.37 -3.52
C SER A 133 -3.34 4.52 -2.88
N ALA A 134 -3.77 5.75 -2.57
CA ALA A 134 -5.12 5.99 -2.03
C ALA A 134 -6.22 5.68 -3.06
N PRO A 135 -6.16 6.19 -4.32
CA PRO A 135 -7.17 5.85 -5.33
C PRO A 135 -7.22 4.35 -5.69
N LEU A 136 -6.10 3.63 -5.64
CA LEU A 136 -6.07 2.18 -5.83
C LEU A 136 -6.78 1.45 -4.67
N ALA A 137 -6.62 1.90 -3.44
CA ALA A 137 -7.33 1.33 -2.29
C ALA A 137 -8.85 1.54 -2.41
N GLU A 138 -9.29 2.72 -2.84
CA GLU A 138 -10.70 3.01 -3.13
C GLU A 138 -11.25 2.10 -4.24
N ALA A 139 -10.52 1.94 -5.35
CA ALA A 139 -10.93 1.06 -6.44
C ALA A 139 -11.07 -0.42 -5.99
N TRP A 140 -10.20 -0.88 -5.09
CA TRP A 140 -10.32 -2.23 -4.51
C TRP A 140 -11.55 -2.37 -3.62
N LEU A 141 -11.88 -1.34 -2.84
CA LEU A 141 -13.10 -1.29 -2.05
C LEU A 141 -14.36 -1.38 -2.94
N GLU A 142 -14.39 -0.63 -4.05
CA GLU A 142 -15.47 -0.69 -5.04
C GLU A 142 -15.67 -2.11 -5.58
N VAL A 143 -14.57 -2.80 -5.93
CA VAL A 143 -14.61 -4.21 -6.40
C VAL A 143 -15.15 -5.15 -5.33
N MET A 144 -14.65 -5.07 -4.10
CA MET A 144 -15.09 -5.96 -3.01
C MET A 144 -16.57 -5.75 -2.66
N MET A 145 -17.06 -4.51 -2.69
CA MET A 145 -18.49 -4.23 -2.52
C MET A 145 -19.32 -4.80 -3.67
N GLY A 146 -18.86 -4.61 -4.91
CA GLY A 146 -19.53 -5.15 -6.11
C GLY A 146 -19.64 -6.68 -6.11
N GLU A 147 -18.57 -7.38 -5.70
CA GLU A 147 -18.54 -8.84 -5.56
C GLU A 147 -19.51 -9.34 -4.48
N ARG A 148 -19.55 -8.67 -3.31
CA ARG A 148 -20.37 -9.11 -2.17
C ARG A 148 -21.84 -8.81 -2.30
N MET A 149 -22.21 -7.67 -2.89
CA MET A 149 -23.61 -7.32 -3.12
C MET A 149 -24.25 -8.18 -4.23
N LEU A 150 -23.54 -9.21 -4.76
CA LEU A 150 -24.00 -10.10 -5.83
C LEU A 150 -24.60 -9.32 -6.99
N LEU A 151 -24.05 -8.14 -7.30
CA LEU A 151 -24.67 -7.16 -8.18
C LEU A 151 -24.73 -7.58 -9.65
N GLY A 152 -24.46 -8.85 -9.96
CA GLY A 152 -24.52 -9.42 -11.31
C GLY A 152 -23.67 -8.66 -12.33
N MET A 153 -22.72 -7.84 -11.86
CA MET A 153 -21.98 -6.92 -12.70
C MET A 153 -21.07 -7.72 -13.64
N THR A 154 -21.49 -7.80 -14.89
CA THR A 154 -20.68 -8.36 -15.97
C THR A 154 -19.37 -7.59 -16.04
N GLY A 155 -18.24 -8.30 -15.99
CA GLY A 155 -16.91 -7.69 -16.12
C GLY A 155 -16.16 -7.44 -14.80
N VAL A 156 -16.76 -7.70 -13.62
CA VAL A 156 -16.05 -7.56 -12.32
C VAL A 156 -14.77 -8.37 -12.26
N ALA A 157 -14.80 -9.64 -12.70
CA ALA A 157 -13.60 -10.48 -12.71
C ALA A 157 -12.49 -9.90 -13.62
N ALA A 158 -12.85 -9.41 -14.80
CA ALA A 158 -11.90 -8.80 -15.73
C ALA A 158 -11.33 -7.49 -15.17
N HIS A 159 -12.17 -6.66 -14.57
CA HIS A 159 -11.75 -5.43 -13.91
C HIS A 159 -10.85 -5.70 -12.72
N ARG A 160 -11.17 -6.67 -11.87
CA ARG A 160 -10.34 -7.13 -10.76
C ARG A 160 -8.95 -7.53 -11.23
N ILE A 161 -8.86 -8.36 -12.28
CA ILE A 161 -7.56 -8.81 -12.83
C ILE A 161 -6.75 -7.60 -13.35
N ALA A 162 -7.42 -6.66 -14.03
CA ALA A 162 -6.76 -5.46 -14.54
C ALA A 162 -6.28 -4.54 -13.40
N LEU A 163 -7.10 -4.36 -12.36
CA LEU A 163 -6.76 -3.61 -11.16
C LEU A 163 -5.58 -4.24 -10.44
N GLN A 164 -5.59 -5.57 -10.26
CA GLN A 164 -4.49 -6.33 -9.66
C GLN A 164 -3.16 -6.13 -10.40
N ARG A 165 -3.18 -6.18 -11.73
CA ARG A 165 -1.98 -5.93 -12.54
C ARG A 165 -1.49 -4.49 -12.39
N LEU A 166 -2.40 -3.52 -12.37
CA LEU A 166 -2.05 -2.11 -12.19
C LEU A 166 -1.48 -1.83 -10.80
N THR A 167 -2.12 -2.36 -9.74
CA THR A 167 -1.61 -2.26 -8.37
C THR A 167 -0.24 -2.92 -8.25
N LEU A 168 -0.05 -4.13 -8.78
CA LEU A 168 1.24 -4.81 -8.76
C LEU A 168 2.34 -4.00 -9.44
N ARG A 169 2.04 -3.43 -10.62
CA ARG A 169 2.95 -2.56 -11.34
C ARG A 169 3.29 -1.31 -10.53
N SER A 170 2.29 -0.61 -10.01
CA SER A 170 2.49 0.61 -9.21
C SER A 170 3.33 0.34 -7.96
N ASN A 171 3.06 -0.77 -7.26
CA ASN A 171 3.81 -1.18 -6.07
C ASN A 171 5.26 -1.50 -6.43
N THR A 172 5.47 -2.21 -7.53
CA THR A 172 6.81 -2.58 -8.00
C THR A 172 7.63 -1.35 -8.34
N GLU A 173 7.06 -0.40 -9.11
CA GLU A 173 7.75 0.84 -9.49
C GLU A 173 8.10 1.70 -8.28
N LEU A 174 7.16 1.89 -7.33
CA LEU A 174 7.41 2.63 -6.09
C LEU A 174 8.50 1.99 -5.22
N LEU A 175 8.39 0.69 -4.97
CA LEU A 175 9.32 -0.01 -4.08
C LEU A 175 10.71 -0.16 -4.73
N ASN A 176 10.80 -0.25 -6.06
CA ASN A 176 12.07 -0.21 -6.78
C ASN A 176 12.70 1.17 -6.67
N LEU A 177 11.92 2.25 -6.89
CA LEU A 177 12.42 3.63 -6.71
C LEU A 177 13.05 3.83 -5.33
N VAL A 178 12.35 3.44 -4.25
CA VAL A 178 12.88 3.56 -2.90
C VAL A 178 14.11 2.68 -2.69
N SER A 179 14.06 1.41 -3.10
CA SER A 179 15.20 0.49 -2.91
C SER A 179 16.45 0.92 -3.66
N ASP A 180 16.29 1.31 -4.92
CA ASP A 180 17.40 1.66 -5.81
C ASP A 180 18.00 3.02 -5.41
N SER A 181 17.16 4.02 -5.14
CA SER A 181 17.63 5.33 -4.66
C SER A 181 18.29 5.24 -3.29
N ALA A 182 17.79 4.43 -2.36
CA ALA A 182 18.42 4.22 -1.07
C ALA A 182 19.84 3.64 -1.22
N ARG A 183 20.00 2.67 -2.14
CA ARG A 183 21.30 2.05 -2.43
C ARG A 183 22.25 3.03 -3.11
N GLU A 184 21.79 3.77 -4.12
CA GLU A 184 22.64 4.75 -4.83
C GLU A 184 23.07 5.87 -3.90
N PHE A 185 22.15 6.41 -3.10
CA PHE A 185 22.46 7.43 -2.11
C PHE A 185 23.45 6.93 -1.05
N GLU A 186 23.29 5.70 -0.55
CA GLU A 186 24.23 5.11 0.42
C GLU A 186 25.64 4.98 -0.16
N LEU A 187 25.78 4.65 -1.45
CA LEU A 187 27.07 4.41 -2.10
C LEU A 187 27.78 5.68 -2.56
N SER A 188 27.05 6.64 -3.14
CA SER A 188 27.63 7.80 -3.82
C SER A 188 27.00 9.13 -3.43
N GLY A 189 25.90 9.14 -2.68
CA GLY A 189 25.10 10.34 -2.40
C GLY A 189 24.32 10.83 -3.62
N ASP A 190 24.23 10.02 -4.68
CA ASP A 190 23.46 10.35 -5.88
C ASP A 190 21.95 10.25 -5.61
N THR A 191 21.22 11.18 -6.18
CA THR A 191 19.79 11.40 -5.97
C THR A 191 19.02 11.46 -7.28
N ARG A 192 19.70 11.27 -8.42
CA ARG A 192 19.14 11.38 -9.76
C ARG A 192 17.86 10.55 -9.96
N LEU A 193 17.79 9.36 -9.37
CA LEU A 193 16.57 8.52 -9.46
C LEU A 193 15.32 9.17 -8.85
N LEU A 194 15.50 10.11 -7.92
CA LEU A 194 14.45 10.85 -7.23
C LEU A 194 14.04 12.12 -7.97
N ASP A 195 14.74 12.48 -9.05
CA ASP A 195 14.45 13.68 -9.83
C ASP A 195 13.04 13.62 -10.42
N ASP A 196 12.33 14.75 -10.34
CA ASP A 196 10.95 14.86 -10.83
C ASP A 196 10.83 14.50 -12.31
N GLU A 197 11.85 14.83 -13.12
CA GLU A 197 11.90 14.50 -14.56
C GLU A 197 11.84 12.99 -14.83
N LEU A 198 12.33 12.16 -13.90
CA LEU A 198 12.27 10.70 -14.00
C LEU A 198 11.04 10.11 -13.31
N VAL A 199 10.59 10.75 -12.24
CA VAL A 199 9.47 10.32 -11.39
C VAL A 199 8.12 10.63 -12.04
N SER A 200 7.89 11.89 -12.42
CA SER A 200 6.58 12.39 -12.85
C SER A 200 6.02 11.65 -14.08
N PRO A 201 6.80 11.33 -15.13
CA PRO A 201 6.29 10.56 -16.27
C PRO A 201 5.80 9.16 -15.90
N ARG A 202 6.47 8.49 -14.96
CA ARG A 202 6.09 7.13 -14.50
C ARG A 202 4.77 7.17 -13.74
N VAL A 203 4.66 8.11 -12.79
CA VAL A 203 3.43 8.34 -12.03
C VAL A 203 2.28 8.70 -12.96
N GLY A 204 2.51 9.63 -13.90
CA GLY A 204 1.51 10.05 -14.89
C GLY A 204 0.95 8.88 -15.69
N ALA A 205 1.80 8.01 -16.23
CA ALA A 205 1.36 6.83 -16.99
C ALA A 205 0.51 5.86 -16.15
N LEU A 206 0.82 5.69 -14.86
CA LEU A 206 0.03 4.86 -13.95
C LEU A 206 -1.32 5.50 -13.60
N ILE A 207 -1.36 6.82 -13.43
CA ILE A 207 -2.61 7.56 -13.18
C ILE A 207 -3.53 7.44 -14.38
N GLU A 208 -3.03 7.67 -15.59
CA GLU A 208 -3.82 7.51 -16.82
C GLU A 208 -4.35 6.08 -16.97
N SER A 209 -3.53 5.09 -16.61
CA SER A 209 -3.96 3.68 -16.60
C SER A 209 -5.09 3.43 -15.60
N LEU A 210 -5.03 4.03 -14.40
CA LEU A 210 -6.07 3.91 -13.39
C LEU A 210 -7.37 4.57 -13.85
N LEU A 211 -7.29 5.79 -14.39
CA LEU A 211 -8.45 6.51 -14.91
C LEU A 211 -9.12 5.75 -16.06
N ALA A 212 -8.32 5.27 -17.02
CA ALA A 212 -8.84 4.44 -18.11
C ALA A 212 -9.50 3.16 -17.60
N LEU A 213 -8.93 2.53 -16.57
CA LEU A 213 -9.49 1.32 -15.95
C LEU A 213 -10.83 1.60 -15.26
N ARG A 214 -10.94 2.70 -14.49
CA ARG A 214 -12.18 3.11 -13.83
C ARG A 214 -13.27 3.46 -14.84
N ASN A 215 -12.93 4.22 -15.88
CA ASN A 215 -13.89 4.60 -16.94
C ASN A 215 -14.45 3.38 -17.68
N ARG A 216 -13.67 2.31 -17.83
CA ARG A 216 -14.14 1.03 -18.42
C ARG A 216 -15.01 0.21 -17.49
N PHE A 217 -14.89 0.39 -16.17
CA PHE A 217 -15.68 -0.31 -15.17
C PHE A 217 -17.08 0.28 -14.97
N GLN A 218 -17.35 1.42 -15.62
CA GLN A 218 -18.68 2.00 -15.74
C GLN A 218 -19.32 1.66 -17.11
N PRO A 219 -19.62 0.40 -17.46
CA PRO A 219 -20.53 0.13 -18.56
C PRO A 219 -21.96 0.17 -17.99
N ASP A 220 -22.68 1.27 -18.24
CA ASP A 220 -24.11 1.43 -17.99
C ASP A 220 -24.61 1.16 -16.56
N ARG A 221 -24.72 2.22 -15.75
CA ARG A 221 -25.62 2.19 -14.59
C ARG A 221 -26.43 3.48 -14.45
N LEU A 222 -27.74 3.27 -14.64
CA LEU A 222 -28.87 3.90 -13.94
C LEU A 222 -29.65 5.05 -14.62
N LEU A 223 -29.86 5.05 -15.95
CA LEU A 223 -30.90 5.91 -16.58
C LEU A 223 -31.67 5.27 -17.77
N THR A 224 -31.82 3.94 -17.81
CA THR A 224 -32.93 3.31 -18.54
C THR A 224 -33.46 2.14 -17.71
N GLY A 225 -34.38 2.46 -16.81
CA GLY A 225 -35.08 1.53 -15.93
C GLY A 225 -36.02 2.28 -15.01
#